data_AF-A0AA39NKR3-F1
#
_entry.id   AF-A0AA39NKR3-F1
#
_cell.length_a   1.000
_cell.length_b   1.000
_cell.length_c   1.000
_cell.angle_alpha   90.00
_cell.angle_beta   90.00
_cell.angle_gamma   90.00
#
_symmetry.space_group_name_H-M   'P 1'
#
loop_
_entity.id
_entity.type
_entity.pdbx_description
1 polymer ?
#
loop_
_entity_poly.entity_id
_entity_poly.type
_entity_poly.pdbx_seq_one_letter_code
_entity_poly.pdbx_strand_id
1 'polypeptide(L)'
;MTQTNDQAGEPRPHNQPPPQVHQTHKSEVIRLLLKGLTLGQRLRKNTEIKEKNELLAQARLEQALDPDVEPEEIPDNVSLITIESHEQRALKVPTFLVTFSRVPRSLQCVLAAEEVAERELDKAAKRKNDGEESAAKKQTREVRAERPRVLGQQNDINIHELLKDTDAFCSVPLHYFTNKNLQYINEHAYELPLTKANPEKGEKARSIIDIPKLNEWLGNESDMTFGD
;
A
#
# COMPACT_ATOMS: atom_id res chain seq x y z
N MET A 1 -16.89 67.19 1.75
CA MET A 1 -17.86 66.59 2.68
C MET A 1 -18.55 65.43 1.98
N THR A 2 -18.16 64.21 2.37
CA THR A 2 -18.94 62.95 2.49
C THR A 2 -20.26 62.76 1.71
N GLN A 3 -20.33 61.67 0.93
CA GLN A 3 -21.22 60.48 1.09
C GLN A 3 -21.20 59.69 -0.24
N THR A 4 -20.41 58.62 -0.42
CA THR A 4 -20.73 57.18 -0.24
C THR A 4 -22.20 56.81 -0.47
N ASN A 5 -22.47 56.04 -1.54
CA ASN A 5 -23.46 54.98 -1.46
C ASN A 5 -23.07 53.81 -2.37
N ASP A 6 -22.58 52.75 -1.71
CA ASP A 6 -22.47 51.40 -2.24
C ASP A 6 -23.88 50.85 -2.52
N GLN A 7 -24.10 50.27 -3.69
CA GLN A 7 -25.08 49.20 -3.83
C GLN A 7 -24.36 47.95 -4.32
N ALA A 8 -24.22 47.05 -3.35
CA ALA A 8 -23.73 45.69 -3.49
C ALA A 8 -24.61 44.90 -4.47
N GLY A 9 -23.93 44.10 -5.31
CA GLY A 9 -24.57 43.17 -6.21
C GLY A 9 -25.34 42.08 -5.46
N GLU A 10 -26.57 41.84 -5.88
CA GLU A 10 -27.29 40.62 -5.57
C GLU A 10 -26.59 39.43 -6.25
N PRO A 11 -26.20 38.37 -5.51
CA PRO A 11 -25.76 37.14 -6.11
C PRO A 11 -26.97 36.42 -6.72
N ARG A 12 -26.98 36.31 -8.05
CA ARG A 12 -27.97 35.48 -8.78
C ARG A 12 -27.95 34.08 -8.18
N PRO A 13 -29.11 33.48 -7.82
CA PRO A 13 -29.13 32.09 -7.40
C PRO A 13 -28.63 31.25 -8.57
N HIS A 14 -27.57 30.48 -8.32
CA HIS A 14 -27.06 29.50 -9.27
C HIS A 14 -28.23 28.63 -9.74
N ASN A 15 -28.57 28.72 -11.03
CA ASN A 15 -29.49 27.80 -11.69
C ASN A 15 -28.92 26.39 -11.48
N GLN A 16 -29.46 25.68 -10.49
CA GLN A 16 -29.25 24.25 -10.40
C GLN A 16 -29.89 23.66 -11.66
N PRO A 17 -29.18 22.82 -12.44
CA PRO A 17 -29.81 22.09 -13.52
C PRO A 17 -31.01 21.33 -12.92
N PRO A 18 -32.17 21.30 -13.60
CA PRO A 18 -33.34 20.61 -13.09
C PRO A 18 -32.96 19.18 -12.69
N PRO A 19 -33.51 18.66 -11.58
CA PRO A 19 -33.18 17.33 -11.09
C PRO A 19 -33.39 16.33 -12.22
N GLN A 20 -32.31 15.66 -12.63
CA GLN A 20 -32.36 14.68 -13.70
C GLN A 20 -33.37 13.60 -13.33
N VAL A 21 -34.47 13.55 -14.08
CA VAL A 21 -35.53 12.58 -13.83
C VAL A 21 -35.01 11.20 -14.20
N HIS A 22 -34.93 10.31 -13.21
CA HIS A 22 -34.49 8.94 -13.43
C HIS A 22 -35.44 8.23 -14.40
N GLN A 23 -35.01 8.05 -15.65
CA GLN A 23 -35.88 7.53 -16.70
C GLN A 23 -36.31 6.07 -16.48
N THR A 24 -35.59 5.28 -15.67
CA THR A 24 -35.92 3.88 -15.34
C THR A 24 -36.96 3.73 -14.23
N HIS A 25 -37.40 4.83 -13.59
CA HIS A 25 -38.24 4.79 -12.39
C HIS A 25 -39.55 5.57 -12.53
N LYS A 26 -40.07 5.72 -13.76
CA LYS A 26 -41.32 6.47 -14.03
C LYS A 26 -42.57 5.84 -13.40
N SER A 27 -42.54 4.55 -13.08
CA SER A 27 -43.64 3.82 -12.45
C SER A 27 -43.16 2.97 -11.27
N GLU A 28 -43.90 3.01 -10.16
CA GLU A 28 -43.61 2.22 -8.96
C GLU A 28 -43.60 0.71 -9.27
N VAL A 29 -44.44 0.28 -10.21
CA VAL A 29 -44.50 -1.11 -10.69
C VAL A 29 -43.19 -1.51 -11.35
N ILE A 30 -42.62 -0.64 -12.18
CA ILE A 30 -41.33 -0.88 -12.84
C ILE A 30 -40.21 -0.94 -11.79
N ARG A 31 -40.23 -0.06 -10.78
CA ARG A 31 -39.26 -0.09 -9.70
C ARG A 31 -39.29 -1.40 -8.92
N LEU A 32 -40.49 -1.90 -8.59
CA LEU A 32 -40.67 -3.20 -7.93
C LEU A 32 -40.15 -4.36 -8.79
N LEU A 33 -40.47 -4.36 -10.09
CA LEU A 33 -39.98 -5.38 -11.01
C LEU A 33 -38.46 -5.35 -11.14
N LEU A 34 -37.85 -4.16 -11.24
CA LEU A 34 -36.39 -4.01 -11.31
C LEU A 34 -35.69 -4.43 -10.01
N LYS A 35 -36.32 -4.19 -8.85
CA LYS A 35 -35.83 -4.69 -7.55
C LYS A 35 -35.95 -6.20 -7.41
N GLY A 36 -36.97 -6.82 -8.01
CA GLY A 36 -37.17 -8.26 -8.02
C GLY A 36 -36.18 -9.04 -8.91
N LEU A 37 -35.37 -8.34 -9.71
CA LEU A 37 -34.34 -8.97 -10.53
C LEU A 37 -33.19 -9.48 -9.67
N THR A 38 -32.63 -10.63 -10.07
CA THR A 38 -31.41 -11.14 -9.43
C THR A 38 -30.24 -10.20 -9.66
N LEU A 39 -29.24 -10.22 -8.78
CA LEU A 39 -28.04 -9.38 -8.90
C LEU A 39 -27.38 -9.52 -10.27
N GLY A 40 -27.23 -10.74 -10.78
CA GLY A 40 -26.64 -10.99 -12.10
C GLY A 40 -27.44 -10.38 -13.25
N GLN A 41 -28.78 -10.40 -13.17
CA GLN A 41 -29.64 -9.74 -14.15
C GLN A 41 -29.52 -8.22 -14.08
N ARG A 42 -29.44 -7.64 -12.87
CA ARG A 42 -29.22 -6.20 -12.68
C ARG A 42 -27.86 -5.75 -13.21
N LEU A 43 -26.80 -6.51 -12.93
CA LEU A 43 -25.46 -6.24 -13.44
C LEU A 43 -25.43 -6.25 -14.98
N ARG A 44 -26.01 -7.28 -15.60
CA ARG A 44 -26.11 -7.37 -17.07
C ARG A 44 -26.87 -6.19 -17.67
N LYS A 45 -28.04 -5.87 -17.14
CA LYS A 45 -28.83 -4.72 -17.60
C LYS A 45 -28.09 -3.40 -17.41
N ASN A 46 -27.35 -3.24 -16.33
CA ASN A 46 -26.53 -2.05 -16.10
C ASN A 46 -25.41 -1.92 -17.13
N THR A 47 -24.80 -3.02 -17.58
CA THR A 47 -23.84 -2.98 -18.68
C THR A 47 -24.51 -2.53 -19.98
N GLU A 48 -25.67 -3.10 -20.32
CA GLU A 48 -26.42 -2.72 -21.53
C GLU A 48 -26.87 -1.25 -21.50
N ILE A 49 -27.32 -0.76 -20.34
CA ILE A 49 -27.69 0.66 -20.16
C ILE A 49 -26.47 1.56 -20.37
N LYS A 50 -25.30 1.17 -19.86
CA LYS A 50 -24.08 1.94 -20.07
C LYS A 50 -23.68 2.03 -21.52
N GLU A 51 -23.67 0.91 -22.24
CA GLU A 51 -23.32 0.88 -23.65
C GLU A 51 -24.24 1.81 -24.46
N LYS A 52 -25.55 1.79 -24.16
CA LYS A 52 -26.51 2.73 -24.78
C LYS A 52 -26.20 4.18 -24.44
N ASN A 53 -25.94 4.49 -23.18
CA ASN A 53 -25.61 5.87 -22.77
C ASN A 53 -24.27 6.35 -23.38
N GLU A 54 -23.30 5.46 -23.56
CA GLU A 54 -22.03 5.77 -24.22
C GLU A 54 -22.23 6.09 -25.70
N LEU A 55 -23.07 5.33 -26.41
CA LEU A 55 -23.46 5.64 -27.79
C LEU A 55 -24.17 7.00 -27.90
N LEU A 56 -25.11 7.29 -26.98
CA LEU A 56 -25.76 8.60 -26.93
C LEU A 56 -24.79 9.74 -26.60
N ALA A 57 -23.78 9.48 -25.77
CA ALA A 57 -22.74 10.46 -25.48
C ALA A 57 -21.82 10.70 -26.70
N GLN A 58 -21.52 9.66 -27.47
CA GLN A 58 -20.77 9.77 -28.73
C GLN A 58 -21.54 10.57 -29.77
N ALA A 59 -22.83 10.26 -29.98
CA ALA A 59 -23.67 11.01 -30.92
C ALA A 59 -23.76 12.50 -30.56
N ARG A 60 -23.88 12.83 -29.25
CA ARG A 60 -23.85 14.24 -28.78
C ARG A 60 -22.49 14.90 -29.04
N LEU A 61 -21.40 14.15 -28.89
CA LEU A 61 -20.06 14.66 -29.16
C LEU A 61 -19.89 14.95 -30.65
N GLU A 62 -20.30 14.04 -31.53
CA GLU A 62 -20.25 14.19 -32.99
C GLU A 62 -21.07 15.41 -33.44
N GLN A 63 -22.30 15.55 -32.93
CA GLN A 63 -23.14 16.73 -33.18
C GLN A 63 -22.52 18.04 -32.67
N ALA A 64 -21.80 18.01 -31.55
CA ALA A 64 -21.12 19.20 -31.03
C ALA A 64 -19.85 19.57 -31.82
N LEU A 65 -19.23 18.60 -32.51
CA LEU A 65 -18.06 18.80 -33.35
C LEU A 65 -18.42 19.34 -34.73
N ASP A 66 -19.58 18.97 -35.26
CA ASP A 66 -20.08 19.41 -36.57
C ASP A 66 -21.28 20.36 -36.43
N PRO A 67 -21.06 21.70 -36.33
CA PRO A 67 -22.14 22.67 -36.11
C PRO A 67 -23.07 22.87 -37.32
N ASP A 68 -22.72 22.32 -38.48
CA ASP A 68 -23.51 22.39 -39.72
C ASP A 68 -24.54 21.23 -39.84
N VAL A 69 -24.49 20.23 -38.96
CA VAL A 69 -25.46 19.13 -38.90
C VAL A 69 -26.70 19.58 -38.14
N GLU A 70 -27.88 19.38 -38.73
CA GLU A 70 -29.15 19.75 -38.09
C GLU A 70 -29.27 19.05 -36.72
N PRO A 71 -29.67 19.78 -35.66
CA PRO A 71 -29.66 19.19 -34.35
C PRO A 71 -30.76 18.13 -34.19
N GLU A 72 -30.38 16.86 -34.32
CA GLU A 72 -31.25 15.75 -33.96
C GLU A 72 -31.51 15.75 -32.45
N GLU A 73 -32.75 15.47 -32.05
CA GLU A 73 -33.13 15.33 -30.64
C GLU A 73 -32.57 14.01 -30.08
N ILE A 74 -31.38 14.07 -29.48
CA ILE A 74 -30.78 12.91 -28.82
C ILE A 74 -31.47 12.69 -27.45
N PRO A 75 -32.09 11.51 -27.22
CA PRO A 75 -32.82 11.24 -25.99
C PRO A 75 -31.90 11.24 -24.76
N ASP A 76 -32.42 11.61 -23.58
CA ASP A 76 -31.59 11.65 -22.36
C ASP A 76 -31.01 10.29 -21.97
N ASN A 77 -29.97 10.34 -21.15
CA ASN A 77 -29.34 9.16 -20.57
C ASN A 77 -30.29 8.39 -19.64
N VAL A 78 -30.22 7.07 -19.73
CA VAL A 78 -30.99 6.15 -18.90
C VAL A 78 -30.24 5.89 -17.59
N SER A 79 -30.90 6.02 -16.43
CA SER A 79 -30.26 5.75 -15.14
C SER A 79 -29.98 4.26 -14.93
N LEU A 80 -28.89 3.95 -14.23
CA LEU A 80 -28.55 2.59 -13.85
C LEU A 80 -29.53 2.05 -12.79
N ILE A 81 -29.74 0.74 -12.80
CA ILE A 81 -30.47 0.03 -11.75
C ILE A 81 -29.61 0.01 -10.49
N THR A 82 -30.20 0.40 -9.37
CA THR A 82 -29.51 0.42 -8.08
C THR A 82 -29.11 -0.98 -7.64
N ILE A 83 -27.85 -1.11 -7.20
CA ILE A 83 -27.30 -2.30 -6.54
C ILE A 83 -27.19 -1.96 -5.05
N GLU A 84 -27.63 -2.86 -4.19
CA GLU A 84 -27.66 -2.60 -2.76
C GLU A 84 -26.26 -2.67 -2.14
N SER A 85 -26.04 -1.94 -1.04
CA SER A 85 -24.72 -1.87 -0.41
C SER A 85 -24.20 -3.23 0.07
N HIS A 86 -25.07 -4.16 0.45
CA HIS A 86 -24.68 -5.50 0.84
C HIS A 86 -24.20 -6.34 -0.37
N GLU A 87 -24.82 -6.15 -1.53
CA GLU A 87 -24.43 -6.79 -2.79
C GLU A 87 -23.12 -6.21 -3.32
N GLN A 88 -22.93 -4.89 -3.21
CA GLN A 88 -21.66 -4.24 -3.53
C GLN A 88 -20.52 -4.80 -2.69
N ARG A 89 -20.75 -5.02 -1.38
CA ARG A 89 -19.79 -5.69 -0.50
C ARG A 89 -19.51 -7.13 -0.94
N ALA A 90 -20.54 -7.89 -1.33
CA ALA A 90 -20.34 -9.25 -1.83
C ALA A 90 -19.48 -9.26 -3.12
N LEU A 91 -19.68 -8.29 -4.02
CA LEU A 91 -18.90 -8.14 -5.25
C LEU A 91 -17.41 -7.83 -5.02
N LYS A 92 -17.01 -7.39 -3.82
CA LYS A 92 -15.58 -7.26 -3.47
C LYS A 92 -14.88 -8.60 -3.35
N VAL A 93 -15.62 -9.67 -3.04
CA VAL A 93 -15.04 -11.00 -2.88
C VAL A 93 -14.69 -11.57 -4.26
N PRO A 94 -13.41 -11.81 -4.59
CA PRO A 94 -13.01 -12.19 -5.95
C PRO A 94 -13.69 -13.47 -6.44
N THR A 95 -13.85 -14.47 -5.56
CA THR A 95 -14.52 -15.73 -5.90
C THR A 95 -16.00 -15.54 -6.22
N PHE A 96 -16.67 -14.60 -5.55
CA PHE A 96 -18.06 -14.25 -5.84
C PHE A 96 -18.17 -13.45 -7.13
N LEU A 97 -17.27 -12.48 -7.34
CA LEU A 97 -17.26 -11.64 -8.55
C LEU A 97 -17.12 -12.47 -9.83
N VAL A 98 -16.30 -13.53 -9.82
CA VAL A 98 -16.07 -14.43 -10.96
C VAL A 98 -17.35 -15.16 -11.40
N THR A 99 -18.35 -15.30 -10.53
CA THR A 99 -19.64 -15.92 -10.91
C THR A 99 -20.42 -15.10 -11.93
N PHE A 100 -20.09 -13.81 -12.08
CA PHE A 100 -20.75 -12.91 -13.03
C PHE A 100 -19.87 -12.69 -14.25
N SER A 101 -20.38 -13.07 -15.42
CA SER A 101 -19.66 -12.92 -16.70
C SER A 101 -19.53 -11.47 -17.16
N ARG A 102 -20.43 -10.58 -16.73
CA ARG A 102 -20.47 -9.19 -17.19
C ARG A 102 -20.76 -8.25 -16.03
N VAL A 103 -19.73 -7.51 -15.63
CA VAL A 103 -19.80 -6.48 -14.58
C VAL A 103 -19.45 -5.13 -15.21
N PRO A 104 -20.27 -4.08 -15.02
CA PRO A 104 -19.97 -2.75 -15.53
C PRO A 104 -18.58 -2.24 -15.10
N ARG A 105 -17.79 -1.70 -16.04
CA ARG A 105 -16.43 -1.21 -15.78
C ARG A 105 -16.36 -0.18 -14.65
N SER A 106 -17.35 0.70 -14.54
CA SER A 106 -17.38 1.68 -13.42
C SER A 106 -17.49 1.02 -12.06
N LEU A 107 -18.21 -0.10 -11.93
CA LEU A 107 -18.28 -0.83 -10.67
C LEU A 107 -16.94 -1.49 -10.38
N GLN A 108 -16.28 -2.07 -11.38
CA GLN A 108 -14.93 -2.61 -11.21
C GLN A 108 -13.93 -1.53 -10.77
N CYS A 109 -14.00 -0.32 -11.35
CA CYS A 109 -13.17 0.80 -10.95
C CYS A 109 -13.44 1.25 -9.51
N VAL A 110 -14.71 1.34 -9.10
CA VAL A 110 -15.08 1.70 -7.72
C VAL A 110 -14.58 0.64 -6.74
N LEU A 111 -14.80 -0.65 -7.04
CA LEU A 111 -14.34 -1.75 -6.19
C LEU A 111 -12.81 -1.75 -6.04
N ALA A 112 -12.07 -1.53 -7.13
CA ALA A 112 -10.62 -1.45 -7.09
C ALA A 112 -10.12 -0.21 -6.32
N ALA A 113 -10.77 0.94 -6.48
CA ALA A 113 -10.41 2.16 -5.76
C ALA A 113 -10.67 2.01 -4.25
N GLU A 114 -11.78 1.38 -3.86
CA GLU A 114 -12.09 1.07 -2.46
C GLU A 114 -11.08 0.08 -1.86
N GLU A 115 -10.68 -0.96 -2.59
CA GLU A 115 -9.65 -1.91 -2.12
C GLU A 115 -8.31 -1.22 -1.90
N VAL A 116 -7.90 -0.31 -2.79
CA VAL A 116 -6.69 0.50 -2.61
C VAL A 116 -6.82 1.41 -1.38
N ALA A 117 -7.98 2.06 -1.21
CA ALA A 117 -8.23 2.92 -0.06
C ALA A 117 -8.20 2.15 1.26
N GLU A 118 -8.81 0.96 1.32
CA GLU A 118 -8.78 0.08 2.50
C GLU A 118 -7.34 -0.34 2.83
N ARG A 119 -6.54 -0.73 1.83
CA ARG A 119 -5.12 -1.07 2.03
C ARG A 119 -4.30 0.12 2.52
N GLU A 120 -4.55 1.33 2.04
CA GLU A 120 -3.87 2.54 2.52
C GLU A 120 -4.29 2.91 3.94
N LEU A 121 -5.56 2.72 4.32
CA LEU A 121 -6.04 2.88 5.69
C LEU A 121 -5.39 1.86 6.64
N ASP A 122 -5.28 0.60 6.24
CA ASP A 122 -4.60 -0.45 7.02
C ASP A 122 -3.11 -0.13 7.20
N LYS A 123 -2.44 0.36 6.16
CA LYS A 123 -1.05 0.84 6.26
C LYS A 123 -0.94 2.04 7.19
N ALA A 124 -1.88 2.98 7.12
CA ALA A 124 -1.91 4.15 8.00
C ALA A 124 -2.21 3.77 9.46
N ALA A 125 -3.08 2.80 9.69
CA ALA A 125 -3.39 2.26 11.02
C ALA A 125 -2.18 1.51 11.61
N LYS A 126 -1.48 0.70 10.80
CA LYS A 126 -0.21 0.09 11.19
C LYS A 126 0.84 1.14 11.56
N ARG A 127 1.01 2.19 10.76
CA ARG A 127 1.94 3.29 11.10
C ARG A 127 1.58 4.04 12.38
N LYS A 128 0.29 4.12 12.75
CA LYS A 128 -0.16 4.73 14.01
C LYS A 128 0.06 3.82 15.20
N ASN A 129 -0.22 2.52 15.08
CA ASN A 129 0.13 1.53 16.10
C ASN A 129 1.64 1.42 16.26
N ASP A 130 2.39 1.42 15.16
CA ASP A 130 3.84 1.50 15.17
C ASP A 130 4.32 2.86 15.71
N GLY A 131 3.50 3.91 15.80
CA GLY A 131 3.88 5.18 16.42
C GLY A 131 3.90 5.10 17.95
N GLU A 132 2.87 4.49 18.54
CA GLU A 132 2.81 4.22 19.99
C GLU A 132 3.70 3.04 20.37
N GLU A 133 3.76 2.01 19.53
CA GLU A 133 4.63 0.86 19.72
C GLU A 133 6.09 1.17 19.33
N SER A 134 6.43 2.20 18.54
CA SER A 134 7.82 2.65 18.31
C SER A 134 8.29 3.66 19.36
N ALA A 135 7.38 4.37 20.03
CA ALA A 135 7.71 5.04 21.28
C ALA A 135 7.99 4.02 22.40
N ALA A 136 7.27 2.89 22.45
CA ALA A 136 7.52 1.79 23.38
C ALA A 136 8.68 0.85 22.94
N LYS A 137 8.86 0.58 21.64
CA LYS A 137 9.96 -0.25 21.09
C LYS A 137 11.30 0.49 21.04
N LYS A 138 11.30 1.82 21.20
CA LYS A 138 12.52 2.57 21.57
C LYS A 138 12.88 2.45 23.05
N GLN A 139 12.06 1.79 23.87
CA GLN A 139 12.35 1.45 25.26
C GLN A 139 12.35 -0.05 25.58
N THR A 140 12.06 -0.92 24.62
CA THR A 140 12.27 -2.36 24.81
C THR A 140 13.15 -2.89 23.70
N ARG A 141 14.45 -2.56 23.81
CA ARG A 141 15.45 -3.63 23.78
C ARG A 141 15.02 -4.59 24.89
N GLU A 142 14.05 -5.46 24.60
CA GLU A 142 13.95 -6.69 25.37
C GLU A 142 15.26 -7.35 25.03
N VAL A 143 16.22 -7.18 25.94
CA VAL A 143 17.34 -8.08 26.09
C VAL A 143 16.66 -9.43 26.33
N ARG A 144 16.16 -10.07 25.26
CA ARG A 144 15.94 -11.50 25.30
C ARG A 144 17.31 -12.01 25.60
N ALA A 145 17.49 -12.43 26.85
CA ALA A 145 18.69 -13.07 27.31
C ALA A 145 19.06 -14.06 26.23
N GLU A 146 20.20 -13.82 25.57
CA GLU A 146 20.74 -14.73 24.57
C GLU A 146 20.69 -16.11 25.20
N ARG A 147 19.75 -16.94 24.73
CA ARG A 147 19.53 -18.23 25.38
C ARG A 147 20.81 -19.01 25.15
N PRO A 148 21.51 -19.46 26.20
CA PRO A 148 22.72 -20.23 26.02
C PRO A 148 22.38 -21.43 25.13
N ARG A 149 23.11 -21.59 24.02
CA ARG A 149 22.91 -22.73 23.13
C ARG A 149 23.22 -23.99 23.92
N VAL A 150 22.21 -24.81 24.18
CA VAL A 150 22.39 -26.12 24.80
C VAL A 150 23.01 -27.04 23.74
N LEU A 151 24.25 -27.46 23.96
CA LEU A 151 24.95 -28.36 23.06
C LEU A 151 24.17 -29.68 22.93
N GLY A 152 23.84 -30.08 21.70
CA GLY A 152 23.11 -31.32 21.41
C GLY A 152 21.60 -31.19 21.24
N GLN A 153 21.02 -29.99 21.44
CA GLN A 153 19.61 -29.73 21.15
C GLN A 153 19.44 -29.09 19.77
N GLN A 154 18.59 -29.68 18.92
CA GLN A 154 18.24 -29.12 17.63
C GLN A 154 17.26 -27.96 17.87
N ASN A 155 17.75 -26.73 17.80
CA ASN A 155 16.87 -25.58 17.77
C ASN A 155 16.22 -25.48 16.39
N ASP A 156 14.92 -25.21 16.33
CA ASP A 156 14.25 -24.89 15.07
C ASP A 156 14.81 -23.57 14.54
N ILE A 157 15.75 -23.66 13.60
CA ILE A 157 16.37 -22.49 12.96
C ILE A 157 15.34 -21.92 11.99
N ASN A 158 14.67 -20.83 12.39
CA ASN A 158 13.86 -20.06 11.47
C ASN A 158 14.79 -19.22 10.57
N ILE A 159 14.92 -19.63 9.30
CA ILE A 159 15.81 -18.98 8.33
C ILE A 159 15.46 -17.49 8.15
N HIS A 160 14.19 -17.10 8.25
CA HIS A 160 13.78 -15.70 8.12
C HIS A 160 14.20 -14.85 9.32
N GLU A 161 14.15 -15.42 10.53
CA GLU A 161 14.65 -14.77 11.74
C GLU A 161 16.16 -14.68 11.72
N LEU A 162 16.84 -15.76 11.31
CA LEU A 162 18.28 -15.79 11.12
C LEU A 162 18.76 -14.74 10.11
N LEU A 163 18.10 -14.62 8.95
CA LEU A 163 18.44 -13.62 7.93
C LEU A 163 18.29 -12.20 8.45
N LYS A 164 17.17 -11.92 9.14
CA LYS A 164 16.91 -10.61 9.75
C LYS A 164 17.91 -10.27 10.84
N ASP A 165 18.30 -11.25 11.63
CA ASP A 165 19.31 -11.10 12.66
C ASP A 165 20.68 -10.85 12.01
N THR A 166 21.08 -11.65 11.00
CA THR A 166 22.34 -11.50 10.27
C THR A 166 22.49 -10.18 9.52
N ASP A 167 21.39 -9.59 9.03
CA ASP A 167 21.41 -8.28 8.36
C ASP A 167 21.87 -7.14 9.29
N ALA A 168 21.71 -7.30 10.61
CA ALA A 168 22.13 -6.32 11.61
C ALA A 168 23.55 -6.57 12.16
N PHE A 169 24.18 -7.70 11.83
CA PHE A 169 25.51 -8.05 12.32
C PHE A 169 26.61 -7.58 11.37
N CYS A 170 27.73 -7.16 11.94
CA CYS A 170 28.95 -6.97 11.18
C CYS A 170 29.49 -8.33 10.72
N SER A 171 29.79 -8.46 9.43
CA SER A 171 30.53 -9.61 8.91
C SER A 171 31.89 -9.65 9.58
N VAL A 172 32.16 -10.69 10.38
CA VAL A 172 33.49 -10.93 10.94
C VAL A 172 34.26 -11.78 9.94
N PRO A 173 35.41 -11.32 9.44
CA PRO A 173 36.17 -12.07 8.45
C PRO A 173 36.60 -13.45 8.95
N LEU A 174 36.44 -14.48 8.11
CA LEU A 174 36.67 -15.87 8.51
C LEU A 174 38.14 -16.17 8.78
N HIS A 175 39.06 -15.47 8.10
CA HIS A 175 40.50 -15.68 8.24
C HIS A 175 41.05 -15.35 9.62
N TYR A 176 40.31 -14.59 10.43
CA TYR A 176 40.66 -14.35 11.83
C TYR A 176 40.61 -15.62 12.69
N PHE A 177 39.81 -16.61 12.27
CA PHE A 177 39.59 -17.85 13.01
C PHE A 177 40.50 -19.00 12.56
N THR A 178 41.55 -18.72 11.78
CA THR A 178 42.60 -19.72 11.52
C THR A 178 43.45 -19.93 12.78
N ASN A 179 43.96 -21.15 13.00
CA ASN A 179 44.77 -21.46 14.18
C ASN A 179 45.96 -20.50 14.35
N LYS A 180 46.62 -20.15 13.25
CA LYS A 180 47.74 -19.20 13.21
C LYS A 180 47.30 -17.81 13.69
N ASN A 181 46.18 -17.30 13.16
CA ASN A 181 45.72 -15.95 13.49
C ASN A 181 45.11 -15.88 14.89
N LEU A 182 44.42 -16.92 15.35
CA LEU A 182 43.94 -17.02 16.73
C LEU A 182 45.09 -17.05 17.74
N GLN A 183 46.17 -17.79 17.44
CA GLN A 183 47.37 -17.78 18.28
C GLN A 183 48.00 -16.38 18.32
N TYR A 184 48.14 -15.72 17.16
CA TYR A 184 48.67 -14.37 17.08
C TYR A 184 47.83 -13.36 17.87
N ILE A 185 46.49 -13.40 17.74
CA ILE A 185 45.56 -12.54 18.48
C ILE A 185 45.67 -12.78 19.99
N ASN A 186 45.79 -14.04 20.42
CA ASN A 186 45.93 -14.36 21.84
C ASN A 186 47.24 -13.85 22.43
N GLU A 187 48.34 -13.94 21.68
CA GLU A 187 49.66 -13.47 22.10
C GLU A 187 49.74 -11.92 22.11
N HIS A 188 49.12 -11.25 21.13
CA HIS A 188 49.20 -9.80 20.92
C HIS A 188 47.88 -9.09 21.28
N ALA A 189 47.07 -9.67 22.17
CA ALA A 189 45.74 -9.16 22.50
C ALA A 189 45.72 -7.71 22.99
N TYR A 190 46.81 -7.27 23.64
CA TYR A 190 46.98 -5.93 24.19
C TYR A 190 47.44 -4.88 23.14
N GLU A 191 47.94 -5.33 21.98
CA GLU A 191 48.42 -4.49 20.88
C GLU A 191 47.38 -4.33 19.76
N LEU A 192 46.23 -5.00 19.84
CA LEU A 192 45.23 -4.98 18.78
C LEU A 192 44.85 -3.54 18.39
N PRO A 193 44.69 -3.26 17.08
CA PRO A 193 44.39 -1.92 16.62
C PRO A 193 42.96 -1.55 17.05
N LEU A 194 42.86 -0.48 17.84
CA LEU A 194 41.59 0.01 18.38
C LEU A 194 41.23 1.37 17.76
N THR A 195 39.96 1.52 17.40
CA THR A 195 39.37 2.78 16.96
C THR A 195 38.18 3.14 17.85
N LYS A 196 37.98 4.44 18.11
CA LYS A 196 36.85 4.90 18.91
C LYS A 196 35.58 4.85 18.06
N ALA A 197 34.60 4.05 18.49
CA ALA A 197 33.29 4.02 17.86
C ALA A 197 32.55 5.34 18.13
N ASN A 198 31.75 5.78 17.15
CA ASN A 198 30.94 6.98 17.29
C ASN A 198 29.85 6.72 18.35
N PRO A 199 29.80 7.49 19.45
CA PRO A 199 28.82 7.25 20.50
C PRO A 199 27.40 7.57 20.01
N GLU A 200 26.45 6.69 20.30
CA GLU A 200 25.03 7.05 20.21
C GLU A 200 24.69 8.14 21.26
N LYS A 201 23.63 8.92 21.01
CA LYS A 201 23.28 10.12 21.79
C LYS A 201 23.13 9.80 23.28
N GLY A 202 24.17 10.09 24.07
CA GLY A 202 24.20 9.91 25.52
C GLY A 202 25.19 8.86 26.04
N GLU A 203 25.85 8.08 25.18
CA GLU A 203 26.84 7.06 25.59
C GLU A 203 28.29 7.55 25.53
N LYS A 204 29.17 6.94 26.34
CA LYS A 204 30.63 7.13 26.22
C LYS A 204 31.13 6.35 24.99
N ALA A 205 32.02 6.95 24.22
CA ALA A 205 32.64 6.29 23.08
C ALA A 205 33.32 4.98 23.51
N ARG A 206 32.96 3.87 22.87
CA ARG A 206 33.55 2.54 23.11
C ARG A 206 34.76 2.35 22.20
N SER A 207 35.81 1.72 22.69
CA SER A 207 36.92 1.28 21.83
C SER A 207 36.51 -0.01 21.14
N ILE A 208 36.53 -0.02 19.81
CA ILE A 208 36.27 -1.19 18.97
C ILE A 208 37.52 -1.56 18.19
N ILE A 209 37.62 -2.82 17.77
CA ILE A 209 38.72 -3.29 16.93
C ILE A 209 38.60 -2.66 15.54
N ASP A 210 39.70 -2.12 15.05
CA ASP A 210 39.82 -1.53 13.72
C ASP A 210 40.08 -2.64 12.69
N ILE A 211 39.01 -3.09 12.03
CA ILE A 211 39.04 -4.20 11.05
C ILE A 211 40.04 -3.94 9.90
N PRO A 212 40.06 -2.76 9.24
CA PRO A 212 41.05 -2.46 8.21
C PRO A 212 42.50 -2.65 8.65
N LYS A 213 42.87 -2.12 9.84
CA LYS A 213 44.24 -2.28 10.35
C LYS A 213 44.54 -3.71 10.79
N LEU A 214 43.55 -4.41 11.33
CA LEU A 214 43.72 -5.80 11.72
C LEU A 214 43.93 -6.71 10.50
N ASN A 215 43.31 -6.41 9.36
CA ASN A 215 43.55 -7.12 8.10
C ASN A 215 44.98 -6.94 7.60
N GLU A 216 45.62 -5.79 7.81
CA GLU A 216 47.04 -5.61 7.46
C GLU A 216 47.95 -6.57 8.24
N TRP A 217 47.54 -6.97 9.45
CA TRP A 217 48.33 -7.86 10.31
C TRP A 217 48.05 -9.34 10.05
N LEU A 218 46.77 -9.69 9.82
CA LEU A 218 46.31 -11.06 9.71
C LEU A 218 46.15 -11.57 8.27
N GLY A 219 46.30 -10.69 7.28
CA GLY A 219 46.08 -10.97 5.86
C GLY A 219 44.63 -10.76 5.42
N ASN A 220 44.31 -11.24 4.21
CA ASN A 220 42.97 -11.14 3.63
C ASN A 220 42.32 -12.53 3.47
N GLU A 221 41.00 -12.57 3.37
CA GLU A 221 40.25 -13.82 3.11
C GLU A 221 40.67 -14.51 1.81
N SER A 222 41.11 -13.74 0.80
CA SER A 222 41.56 -14.25 -0.49
C SER A 222 42.82 -15.13 -0.40
N ASP A 223 43.60 -14.97 0.67
CA ASP A 223 44.86 -15.70 0.88
C ASP A 223 44.65 -16.97 1.72
N MET A 224 43.41 -17.24 2.11
CA MET A 224 43.07 -18.37 2.98
C MET A 224 43.06 -19.67 2.15
N THR A 225 43.98 -20.58 2.46
CA THR A 225 44.02 -21.91 1.84
C THR A 225 43.08 -22.86 2.59
N PHE A 226 42.08 -23.38 1.89
CA PHE A 226 41.12 -24.34 2.44
C PHE A 226 41.62 -25.77 2.26
N GLY A 227 42.73 -26.13 2.92
CA GLY A 227 43.25 -27.51 3.02
C GLY A 227 43.46 -28.28 1.72
N ASP A 228 44.71 -28.64 1.40
CA ASP A 228 45.01 -29.74 0.47
C ASP A 228 44.52 -31.10 1.02
#